data_AF-A0AAD7QGZ6-F1
#
_entry.id   AF-A0AAD7QGZ6-F1
#
_cell.length_a   1.000
_cell.length_b   1.000
_cell.length_c   1.000
_cell.angle_alpha   90.00
_cell.angle_beta   90.00
_cell.angle_gamma   90.00
#
_symmetry.space_group_name_H-M   'P 1'
#
loop_
_entity.id
_entity.type
_entity.pdbx_description
1 polymer ?
#
loop_
_entity_poly.entity_id
_entity_poly.type
_entity_poly.pdbx_seq_one_letter_code
_entity_poly.pdbx_strand_id
1 'polypeptide(L)'
;MRGCVFIDSLPSEEYANNDNTSLPPVCISEDTTRFRYTYRGGWRSAIRFARVVAETVALNHSDVRWYVFGDDSTVFFPENLVKTLSKYDHGLWYYIGTNSEIYDQNRIFGFGMGFGGAGFAISYPLAKVLAKNFDSCIERYPHLYGADSRVYSCLAELGVGLTHEPGFHQVDVQGNTFGLLAAHPVTPLVSLHQLDQRDPIFPNMTTKKALEHLFEAVNLDSQRILQQTICYDKWFSWTISVSWGYAVQVFQKHLFLPDVLNVQETFRPWKRGNVLAGVYAFNTMNIDPDPCRRPTVFFLDTLSSGRNGIRSNYKKSYQNCSYDNFSPKKLEVIRVFSHKLELDIKQLQAPRRHCCDVLPSSAGKVMEISIRECKEEEFIHMH
;
A
#
# COMPACT_ATOMS: atom_id res chain seq x y z
N MET A 1 6.45 -4.77 18.12
CA MET A 1 7.49 -5.17 17.14
C MET A 1 8.85 -4.84 17.75
N ARG A 2 9.91 -5.56 17.39
CA ARG A 2 11.29 -5.25 17.77
C ARG A 2 12.09 -5.11 16.48
N GLY A 3 13.01 -4.16 16.43
CA GLY A 3 13.81 -3.88 15.25
C GLY A 3 14.66 -2.64 15.47
N CYS A 4 15.46 -2.31 14.47
CA CYS A 4 16.33 -1.14 14.48
C CYS A 4 16.45 -0.51 13.09
N VAL A 5 16.86 0.74 13.05
CA VAL A 5 17.25 1.42 11.81
C VAL A 5 18.72 1.14 11.55
N PHE A 6 19.01 0.54 10.39
CA PHE A 6 20.38 0.23 10.02
C PHE A 6 21.05 1.41 9.34
N ILE A 7 22.23 1.78 9.83
CA ILE A 7 23.09 2.83 9.27
C ILE A 7 24.50 2.32 9.01
N ASP A 8 25.28 3.06 8.23
CA ASP A 8 26.65 2.69 7.87
C ASP A 8 27.69 3.15 8.92
N SER A 9 27.40 4.22 9.65
CA SER A 9 28.25 4.82 10.67
C SER A 9 27.42 5.65 11.64
N LEU A 10 27.90 5.85 12.87
CA LEU A 10 27.20 6.70 13.85
C LEU A 10 27.10 8.15 13.35
N PRO A 11 25.93 8.81 13.51
CA PRO A 11 25.86 10.26 13.35
C PRO A 11 26.75 10.93 14.41
N SER A 12 27.19 12.16 14.15
CA SER A 12 28.02 12.95 15.07
C SER A 12 27.46 12.96 16.50
N GLU A 13 28.34 13.06 17.52
CA GLU A 13 27.98 12.94 18.95
C GLU A 13 26.80 13.83 19.41
N GLU A 14 26.50 14.91 18.69
CA GLU A 14 25.31 15.76 18.92
C GLU A 14 23.97 15.01 18.78
N TYR A 15 23.89 13.93 18.00
CA TYR A 15 22.67 13.13 17.82
C TYR A 15 22.61 11.88 18.72
N ALA A 16 23.74 11.47 19.30
CA ALA A 16 23.83 10.28 20.14
C ALA A 16 23.21 10.48 21.54
N ASN A 17 23.06 11.74 21.99
CA ASN A 17 22.56 12.10 23.33
C ASN A 17 21.04 12.32 23.40
N ASN A 18 20.29 12.11 22.30
CA ASN A 18 18.84 12.15 22.36
C ASN A 18 18.29 10.76 22.73
N ASP A 19 18.19 10.52 24.05
CA ASP A 19 17.44 9.41 24.67
C ASP A 19 15.93 9.55 24.45
N ASN A 20 15.51 9.83 23.21
CA ASN A 20 14.12 9.90 22.86
C ASN A 20 13.60 8.47 22.65
N THR A 21 13.09 7.88 23.73
CA THR A 21 12.50 6.52 23.80
C THR A 21 11.36 6.28 22.78
N SER A 22 10.93 7.30 22.05
CA SER A 22 9.92 7.21 20.98
C SER A 22 10.46 6.72 19.64
N LEU A 23 11.78 6.78 19.38
CA LEU A 23 12.39 6.34 18.13
C LEU A 23 12.93 4.90 18.23
N PRO A 24 12.92 4.13 17.12
CA PRO A 24 13.55 2.82 17.09
C PRO A 24 15.06 2.93 17.33
N PRO A 25 15.69 1.90 17.95
CA PRO A 25 17.13 1.88 18.15
C PRO A 25 17.87 1.87 16.80
N VAL A 26 19.13 2.30 16.83
CA VAL A 26 20.01 2.32 15.66
C VAL A 26 20.94 1.12 15.69
N CYS A 27 21.08 0.43 14.56
CA CYS A 27 22.04 -0.65 14.33
C CYS A 27 23.09 -0.22 13.32
N ILE A 28 24.36 -0.48 13.60
CA ILE A 28 25.45 -0.24 12.64
C ILE A 28 25.66 -1.51 11.85
N SER A 29 25.53 -1.41 10.53
CA SER A 29 25.82 -2.54 9.64
C SER A 29 27.34 -2.78 9.56
N GLU A 30 27.76 -4.02 9.42
CA GLU A 30 29.17 -4.39 9.42
C GLU A 30 29.89 -4.02 8.10
N ASP A 31 31.21 -4.18 8.08
CA ASP A 31 32.00 -3.94 6.88
C ASP A 31 31.69 -4.93 5.75
N THR A 32 31.61 -4.39 4.52
CA THR A 32 31.31 -5.13 3.30
C THR A 32 32.39 -4.99 2.24
N THR A 33 33.58 -4.45 2.57
CA THR A 33 34.69 -4.25 1.63
C THR A 33 35.12 -5.54 0.91
N ARG A 34 35.03 -6.69 1.59
CA ARG A 34 35.38 -8.01 1.04
C ARG A 34 34.52 -8.46 -0.13
N PHE A 35 33.27 -8.00 -0.26
CA PHE A 35 32.35 -8.44 -1.30
C PHE A 35 32.58 -7.69 -2.60
N ARG A 36 32.67 -8.38 -3.73
CA ARG A 36 32.84 -7.70 -5.02
C ARG A 36 31.53 -7.03 -5.48
N TYR A 37 31.61 -5.85 -6.10
CA TYR A 37 30.48 -5.19 -6.79
C TYR A 37 30.89 -4.87 -8.22
N THR A 38 30.16 -5.39 -9.20
CA THR A 38 30.51 -5.24 -10.62
C THR A 38 29.40 -4.60 -11.46
N TYR A 39 28.24 -4.30 -10.88
CA TYR A 39 27.18 -3.58 -11.59
C TYR A 39 27.62 -2.13 -11.88
N ARG A 40 27.53 -1.71 -13.13
CA ARG A 40 27.96 -0.37 -13.55
C ARG A 40 26.84 0.65 -13.30
N GLY A 41 27.17 1.77 -12.64
CA GLY A 41 26.22 2.86 -12.37
C GLY A 41 25.26 2.60 -11.20
N GLY A 42 25.49 1.57 -10.40
CA GLY A 42 24.77 1.34 -9.14
C GLY A 42 25.63 1.66 -7.92
N TRP A 43 25.00 1.62 -6.74
CA TRP A 43 25.65 1.97 -5.48
C TRP A 43 26.15 0.72 -4.75
N ARG A 44 27.43 0.72 -4.39
CA ARG A 44 28.04 -0.38 -3.62
C ARG A 44 27.37 -0.62 -2.26
N SER A 45 26.74 0.41 -1.68
CA SER A 45 25.94 0.33 -0.44
C SER A 45 24.81 -0.70 -0.53
N ALA A 46 24.35 -1.08 -1.73
CA ALA A 46 23.37 -2.14 -1.92
C ALA A 46 23.79 -3.49 -1.31
N ILE A 47 25.10 -3.77 -1.20
CA ILE A 47 25.59 -4.98 -0.51
C ILE A 47 25.31 -4.89 0.99
N ARG A 48 25.56 -3.72 1.58
CA ARG A 48 25.32 -3.45 3.00
C ARG A 48 23.85 -3.58 3.33
N PHE A 49 22.98 -2.96 2.53
CA PHE A 49 21.52 -3.10 2.67
C PHE A 49 21.03 -4.54 2.57
N ALA A 50 21.61 -5.36 1.68
CA ALA A 50 21.26 -6.78 1.62
C ALA A 50 21.66 -7.52 2.91
N ARG A 51 22.86 -7.24 3.45
CA ARG A 51 23.38 -7.91 4.66
C ARG A 51 22.59 -7.60 5.93
N VAL A 52 21.82 -6.51 5.95
CA VAL A 52 20.87 -6.23 7.04
C VAL A 52 19.97 -7.42 7.34
N VAL A 53 19.63 -8.25 6.33
CA VAL A 53 18.86 -9.48 6.54
C VAL A 53 19.55 -10.46 7.48
N ALA A 54 20.84 -10.74 7.24
CA ALA A 54 21.63 -11.63 8.07
C ALA A 54 21.93 -11.00 9.44
N GLU A 55 22.25 -9.71 9.47
CA GLU A 55 22.58 -8.95 10.68
C GLU A 55 21.38 -8.86 11.63
N THR A 56 20.16 -8.66 11.10
CA THR A 56 18.93 -8.65 11.91
C THR A 56 18.66 -10.01 12.56
N VAL A 57 18.95 -11.12 11.86
CA VAL A 57 18.84 -12.47 12.43
C VAL A 57 19.91 -12.70 13.52
N ALA A 58 21.10 -12.13 13.35
CA ALA A 58 22.20 -12.21 14.31
C ALA A 58 21.90 -11.48 15.64
N LEU A 59 20.97 -10.52 15.68
CA LEU A 59 20.47 -9.91 16.92
C LEU A 59 19.80 -10.91 17.88
N ASN A 60 19.45 -12.11 17.38
CA ASN A 60 19.01 -13.27 18.17
C ASN A 60 17.89 -12.97 19.18
N HIS A 61 16.90 -12.17 18.78
CA HIS A 61 15.69 -11.94 19.58
C HIS A 61 14.94 -13.26 19.83
N SER A 62 14.42 -13.45 21.05
CA SER A 62 13.58 -14.61 21.40
C SER A 62 12.22 -14.56 20.71
N ASP A 63 11.55 -15.69 20.48
CA ASP A 63 10.13 -15.75 20.08
C ASP A 63 9.78 -15.00 18.78
N VAL A 64 10.71 -14.93 17.82
CA VAL A 64 10.48 -14.32 16.51
C VAL A 64 9.73 -15.28 15.59
N ARG A 65 8.67 -14.79 14.93
CA ARG A 65 7.90 -15.54 13.91
C ARG A 65 8.23 -15.07 12.49
N TRP A 66 8.44 -13.77 12.33
CA TRP A 66 8.65 -13.10 11.06
C TRP A 66 9.74 -12.04 11.21
N TYR A 67 10.62 -11.97 10.22
CA TYR A 67 11.54 -10.85 10.00
C TYR A 67 10.97 -9.99 8.88
N VAL A 68 10.85 -8.68 9.10
CA VAL A 68 10.26 -7.75 8.13
C VAL A 68 11.27 -6.67 7.81
N PHE A 69 11.43 -6.38 6.53
CA PHE A 69 12.40 -5.44 6.00
C PHE A 69 11.69 -4.44 5.11
N GLY A 70 12.15 -3.18 5.14
CA GLY A 70 11.71 -2.11 4.25
C GLY A 70 12.76 -0.99 4.22
N ASP A 71 12.69 -0.15 3.20
CA ASP A 71 13.53 1.04 3.07
C ASP A 71 13.16 2.10 4.12
N ASP A 72 14.05 3.07 4.34
CA ASP A 72 13.87 4.19 5.26
C ASP A 72 12.65 5.09 4.96
N SER A 73 12.16 5.04 3.71
CA SER A 73 10.98 5.75 3.23
C SER A 73 9.74 4.83 3.12
N THR A 74 9.78 3.65 3.73
CA THR A 74 8.65 2.71 3.79
C THR A 74 7.80 2.94 5.02
N VAL A 75 6.51 3.22 4.83
CA VAL A 75 5.53 3.33 5.91
C VAL A 75 4.75 2.04 6.01
N PHE A 76 4.97 1.27 7.09
CA PHE A 76 4.19 0.07 7.40
C PHE A 76 2.92 0.40 8.18
N PHE A 77 1.89 -0.42 8.00
CA PHE A 77 0.66 -0.43 8.78
C PHE A 77 0.70 -1.64 9.74
N PRO A 78 1.18 -1.47 10.99
CA PRO A 78 1.64 -2.59 11.82
C PRO A 78 0.55 -3.62 12.12
N GLU A 79 -0.68 -3.17 12.39
CA GLU A 79 -1.82 -4.06 12.62
C GLU A 79 -2.15 -4.90 11.39
N ASN A 80 -2.17 -4.27 10.21
CA ASN A 80 -2.45 -4.93 8.94
C ASN A 80 -1.33 -5.89 8.54
N LEU A 81 -0.06 -5.54 8.80
CA LEU A 81 1.08 -6.42 8.61
C LEU A 81 0.94 -7.70 9.45
N VAL A 82 0.69 -7.56 10.76
CA VAL A 82 0.50 -8.72 11.65
C VAL A 82 -0.71 -9.54 11.22
N LYS A 83 -1.81 -8.86 10.87
CA LYS A 83 -3.04 -9.52 10.42
C LYS A 83 -2.82 -10.32 9.13
N THR A 84 -2.16 -9.73 8.14
CA THR A 84 -1.82 -10.38 6.87
C THR A 84 -0.93 -11.60 7.07
N LEU A 85 0.13 -11.46 7.89
CA LEU A 85 1.04 -12.57 8.19
C LEU A 85 0.40 -13.69 9.02
N SER A 86 -0.68 -13.42 9.76
CA SER A 86 -1.36 -14.42 10.59
C SER A 86 -2.03 -15.54 9.82
N LYS A 87 -2.29 -15.37 8.51
CA LYS A 87 -2.89 -16.40 7.66
C LYS A 87 -1.89 -17.45 7.16
N TYR A 88 -0.59 -17.22 7.41
CA TYR A 88 0.51 -18.10 7.02
C TYR A 88 1.07 -18.84 8.22
N ASP A 89 1.38 -20.13 8.04
CA ASP A 89 2.12 -20.90 9.03
C ASP A 89 3.58 -20.44 9.08
N HIS A 90 3.93 -19.67 10.11
CA HIS A 90 5.28 -19.14 10.31
C HIS A 90 6.35 -20.22 10.58
N GLY A 91 5.96 -21.48 10.77
CA GLY A 91 6.85 -22.63 10.86
C GLY A 91 7.32 -23.17 9.51
N LEU A 92 6.70 -22.72 8.40
CA LEU A 92 7.09 -23.06 7.03
C LEU A 92 8.00 -21.99 6.41
N TRP A 93 8.58 -22.29 5.26
CA TRP A 93 9.45 -21.38 4.53
C TRP A 93 8.64 -20.44 3.64
N TYR A 94 8.44 -19.23 4.13
CA TYR A 94 7.79 -18.14 3.41
C TYR A 94 8.71 -16.94 3.20
N TYR A 95 8.73 -16.47 1.96
CA TYR A 95 9.18 -15.15 1.53
C TYR A 95 7.97 -14.41 0.98
N ILE A 96 7.52 -13.36 1.66
CA ILE A 96 6.25 -12.67 1.40
C ILE A 96 6.53 -11.21 1.05
N GLY A 97 5.91 -10.68 0.01
CA GLY A 97 6.04 -9.28 -0.40
C GLY A 97 5.33 -9.03 -1.71
N THR A 98 5.72 -7.97 -2.43
CA THR A 98 5.17 -7.67 -3.75
C THR A 98 6.25 -7.26 -4.75
N ASN A 99 5.87 -7.23 -6.02
CA ASN A 99 6.64 -6.67 -7.10
C ASN A 99 6.41 -5.15 -7.24
N SER A 100 7.13 -4.50 -8.16
CA SER A 100 6.85 -3.10 -8.51
C SER A 100 5.53 -2.99 -9.27
N GLU A 101 4.83 -1.86 -9.12
CA GLU A 101 3.69 -1.49 -9.96
C GLU A 101 4.08 -1.30 -11.44
N ILE A 102 5.38 -1.16 -11.73
CA ILE A 102 5.90 -0.91 -13.07
C ILE A 102 6.36 -2.21 -13.74
N TYR A 103 5.76 -2.52 -14.90
CA TYR A 103 6.05 -3.74 -15.65
C TYR A 103 7.53 -3.86 -16.05
N ASP A 104 8.14 -2.76 -16.52
CA ASP A 104 9.54 -2.76 -16.96
C ASP A 104 10.52 -3.05 -15.81
N GLN A 105 10.23 -2.57 -14.59
CA GLN A 105 11.02 -2.89 -13.40
C GLN A 105 10.97 -4.39 -13.11
N ASN A 106 9.78 -4.99 -13.18
CA ASN A 106 9.60 -6.43 -12.97
C ASN A 106 10.25 -7.27 -14.06
N ARG A 107 10.23 -6.80 -15.31
CA ARG A 107 10.94 -7.44 -16.43
C ARG A 107 12.46 -7.45 -16.21
N ILE A 108 13.02 -6.36 -15.67
CA ILE A 108 14.47 -6.19 -15.48
C ILE A 108 14.95 -6.93 -14.23
N PHE A 109 14.26 -6.79 -13.10
CA PHE A 109 14.71 -7.31 -11.81
C PHE A 109 14.12 -8.69 -11.44
N GLY A 110 13.00 -9.05 -12.07
CA GLY A 110 12.35 -10.35 -11.92
C GLY A 110 10.98 -10.27 -11.25
N PHE A 111 10.03 -11.03 -11.79
CA PHE A 111 8.68 -11.21 -11.22
C PHE A 111 8.69 -12.04 -9.93
N GLY A 112 9.79 -12.73 -9.61
CA GLY A 112 9.94 -13.49 -8.37
C GLY A 112 10.57 -12.70 -7.21
N MET A 113 10.95 -11.44 -7.42
CA MET A 113 11.62 -10.61 -6.40
C MET A 113 10.61 -9.71 -5.69
N GLY A 114 10.61 -9.76 -4.36
CA GLY A 114 9.96 -8.77 -3.53
C GLY A 114 10.79 -7.49 -3.49
N PHE A 115 10.20 -6.35 -3.81
CA PHE A 115 10.89 -5.05 -3.83
C PHE A 115 11.01 -4.48 -2.42
N GLY A 116 12.20 -4.00 -2.05
CA GLY A 116 12.56 -3.56 -0.70
C GLY A 116 11.83 -2.30 -0.25
N GLY A 117 11.53 -1.39 -1.18
CA GLY A 117 10.74 -0.20 -0.90
C GLY A 117 9.30 -0.52 -0.50
N ALA A 118 8.67 -1.51 -1.13
CA ALA A 118 7.39 -2.04 -0.68
C ALA A 118 7.56 -2.75 0.66
N GLY A 119 8.71 -3.37 0.86
CA GLY A 119 9.02 -4.20 2.00
C GLY A 119 8.61 -5.65 1.78
N PHE A 120 9.20 -6.52 2.59
CA PHE A 120 8.96 -7.96 2.54
C PHE A 120 9.14 -8.60 3.92
N ALA A 121 8.54 -9.77 4.09
CA ALA A 121 8.65 -10.59 5.28
C ALA A 121 9.27 -11.95 4.98
N ILE A 122 10.12 -12.44 5.87
CA ILE A 122 10.73 -13.77 5.83
C ILE A 122 10.35 -14.50 7.11
N SER A 123 9.77 -15.69 6.95
CA SER A 123 9.47 -16.60 8.08
C SER A 123 10.74 -16.93 8.87
N TYR A 124 10.58 -17.13 10.18
CA TYR A 124 11.70 -17.44 11.08
C TYR A 124 12.63 -18.57 10.61
N PRO A 125 12.14 -19.80 10.30
CA PRO A 125 13.01 -20.90 9.91
C PRO A 125 13.79 -20.61 8.61
N LEU A 126 13.16 -19.95 7.64
CA LEU A 126 13.82 -19.56 6.40
C LEU A 126 14.90 -18.50 6.64
N ALA A 127 14.61 -17.49 7.46
CA ALA A 127 15.56 -16.43 7.79
C ALA A 127 16.83 -16.97 8.48
N LYS A 128 16.69 -17.99 9.35
CA LYS A 128 17.83 -18.65 10.00
C LYS A 128 18.75 -19.37 9.00
N VAL A 129 18.16 -20.08 8.03
CA VAL A 129 18.92 -20.76 6.97
C VAL A 129 19.56 -19.75 6.03
N LEU A 130 18.81 -18.73 5.64
CA LEU A 130 19.29 -17.64 4.79
C LEU A 130 20.49 -16.95 5.42
N ALA A 131 20.38 -16.48 6.67
CA ALA A 131 21.45 -15.78 7.38
C ALA A 131 22.75 -16.59 7.47
N LYS A 132 22.66 -17.90 7.70
CA LYS A 132 23.84 -18.80 7.76
C LYS A 132 24.60 -18.87 6.44
N ASN A 133 23.90 -18.78 5.32
CA ASN A 133 24.48 -18.95 3.98
C ASN A 133 24.62 -17.62 3.21
N PHE A 134 24.13 -16.52 3.79
CA PHE A 134 23.91 -15.26 3.08
C PHE A 134 25.19 -14.68 2.49
N ASP A 135 26.25 -14.61 3.30
CA ASP A 135 27.53 -14.05 2.89
C ASP A 135 28.16 -14.84 1.72
N SER A 136 28.13 -16.17 1.78
CA SER A 136 28.61 -17.01 0.67
C SER A 136 27.76 -16.81 -0.59
N CYS A 137 26.45 -16.64 -0.43
CA CYS A 137 25.55 -16.37 -1.55
C CYS A 137 25.84 -15.04 -2.22
N ILE A 138 25.89 -13.92 -1.50
CA ILE A 138 26.07 -12.60 -2.12
C ILE A 138 27.43 -12.46 -2.83
N GLU A 139 28.45 -13.23 -2.44
CA GLU A 139 29.73 -13.33 -3.17
C GLU A 139 29.58 -13.86 -4.60
N ARG A 140 28.61 -14.74 -4.86
CA ARG A 140 28.33 -15.30 -6.20
C ARG A 140 27.63 -14.32 -7.14
N TYR A 141 27.01 -13.27 -6.58
CA TYR A 141 26.18 -12.33 -7.32
C TYR A 141 26.70 -10.87 -7.30
N PRO A 142 27.98 -10.62 -7.65
CA PRO A 142 28.53 -9.27 -7.62
C PRO A 142 27.92 -8.36 -8.70
N HIS A 143 27.30 -8.97 -9.73
CA HIS A 143 26.72 -8.30 -10.88
C HIS A 143 25.28 -7.79 -10.65
N LEU A 144 24.65 -8.07 -9.50
CA LEU A 144 23.29 -7.60 -9.23
C LEU A 144 23.26 -6.12 -8.86
N TYR A 145 22.18 -5.43 -9.25
CA TYR A 145 22.02 -4.00 -9.03
C TYR A 145 21.81 -3.66 -7.54
N GLY A 146 20.68 -4.09 -6.99
CA GLY A 146 20.19 -3.67 -5.66
C GLY A 146 20.34 -4.72 -4.58
N ALA A 147 19.88 -4.36 -3.38
CA ALA A 147 19.85 -5.24 -2.21
C ALA A 147 18.83 -6.37 -2.40
N ASP A 148 17.63 -6.01 -2.83
CA ASP A 148 16.49 -6.91 -3.02
C ASP A 148 16.82 -8.06 -3.96
N SER A 149 17.50 -7.77 -5.08
CA SER A 149 17.91 -8.78 -6.04
C SER A 149 18.87 -9.80 -5.42
N ARG A 150 19.74 -9.37 -4.49
CA ARG A 150 20.65 -10.27 -3.77
C ARG A 150 19.89 -11.14 -2.78
N VAL A 151 19.00 -10.54 -1.98
CA VAL A 151 18.15 -11.29 -1.05
C VAL A 151 17.33 -12.34 -1.80
N TYR A 152 16.67 -11.94 -2.89
CA TYR A 152 15.92 -12.84 -3.76
C TYR A 152 16.78 -13.95 -4.35
N SER A 153 17.97 -13.64 -4.88
CA SER A 153 18.85 -14.67 -5.46
C SER A 153 19.26 -15.72 -4.42
N CYS A 154 19.53 -15.30 -3.18
CA CYS A 154 19.86 -16.22 -2.10
C CYS A 154 18.66 -17.08 -1.65
N LEU A 155 17.45 -16.50 -1.66
CA LEU A 155 16.22 -17.26 -1.42
C LEU A 155 15.93 -18.25 -2.54
N ALA A 156 16.23 -17.88 -3.79
CA ALA A 156 16.09 -18.74 -4.95
C ALA A 156 17.07 -19.93 -4.92
N GLU A 157 18.29 -19.76 -4.41
CA GLU A 157 19.22 -20.89 -4.16
C GLU A 157 18.66 -21.90 -3.14
N LEU A 158 17.82 -21.45 -2.21
CA LEU A 158 17.10 -22.30 -1.27
C LEU A 158 15.80 -22.89 -1.87
N GLY A 159 15.48 -22.56 -3.12
CA GLY A 159 14.27 -23.01 -3.81
C GLY A 159 12.98 -22.33 -3.34
N VAL A 160 13.07 -21.20 -2.62
CA VAL A 160 11.89 -20.48 -2.11
C VAL A 160 11.52 -19.33 -3.04
N GLY A 161 10.30 -19.39 -3.58
CA GLY A 161 9.72 -18.32 -4.39
C GLY A 161 8.97 -17.27 -3.57
N LEU A 162 8.75 -16.11 -4.19
CA LEU A 162 7.92 -15.04 -3.61
C LEU A 162 6.46 -15.48 -3.49
N THR A 163 5.92 -15.31 -2.30
CA THR A 163 4.48 -15.35 -2.01
C THR A 163 3.96 -13.92 -2.13
N HIS A 164 3.14 -13.66 -3.16
CA HIS A 164 2.69 -12.31 -3.48
C HIS A 164 1.57 -11.85 -2.55
N GLU A 165 1.78 -10.71 -1.88
CA GLU A 165 0.77 -10.03 -1.05
C GLU A 165 0.43 -8.65 -1.63
N PRO A 166 -0.77 -8.46 -2.20
CA PRO A 166 -1.19 -7.20 -2.84
C PRO A 166 -1.26 -5.99 -1.90
N GLY A 167 -1.13 -6.18 -0.59
CA GLY A 167 -1.14 -5.10 0.40
C GLY A 167 0.18 -4.34 0.51
N PHE A 168 1.29 -4.88 -0.01
CA PHE A 168 2.56 -4.18 -0.07
C PHE A 168 2.60 -3.33 -1.34
N HIS A 169 3.14 -2.10 -1.27
CA HIS A 169 3.24 -1.21 -2.43
C HIS A 169 4.60 -0.53 -2.54
N GLN A 170 5.24 -0.69 -3.69
CA GLN A 170 6.51 -0.05 -4.03
C GLN A 170 6.30 1.42 -4.44
N VAL A 171 5.11 1.78 -4.91
CA VAL A 171 4.70 3.13 -5.33
C VAL A 171 5.72 3.76 -6.30
N ASP A 172 6.20 2.97 -7.25
CA ASP A 172 7.14 3.39 -8.31
C ASP A 172 6.39 4.23 -9.38
N VAL A 173 5.70 5.29 -8.98
CA VAL A 173 5.00 6.23 -9.86
C VAL A 173 5.29 7.66 -9.41
N GLN A 174 5.21 8.65 -10.28
CA GLN A 174 5.50 10.05 -9.92
C GLN A 174 4.23 10.89 -9.77
N GLY A 175 4.29 11.94 -8.95
CA GLY A 175 3.21 12.92 -8.79
C GLY A 175 2.03 12.37 -7.98
N ASN A 176 0.83 12.49 -8.54
CA ASN A 176 -0.42 12.24 -7.82
C ASN A 176 -0.80 10.74 -7.79
N THR A 177 -0.66 10.12 -6.61
CA THR A 177 -0.96 8.70 -6.35
C THR A 177 -2.44 8.39 -6.10
N PHE A 178 -3.34 9.37 -6.24
CA PHE A 178 -4.78 9.23 -5.94
C PHE A 178 -5.40 7.96 -6.52
N GLY A 179 -5.24 7.71 -7.82
CA GLY A 179 -5.88 6.56 -8.46
C GLY A 179 -5.38 5.22 -7.95
N LEU A 180 -4.09 5.12 -7.60
CA LEU A 180 -3.51 3.91 -7.02
C LEU A 180 -4.11 3.63 -5.63
N LEU A 181 -4.18 4.65 -4.78
CA LEU A 181 -4.71 4.52 -3.42
C LEU A 181 -6.24 4.32 -3.42
N ALA A 182 -6.97 5.00 -4.31
CA ALA A 182 -8.42 4.91 -4.39
C ALA A 182 -8.94 3.59 -4.97
N ALA A 183 -8.09 2.84 -5.67
CA ALA A 183 -8.38 1.53 -6.25
C ALA A 183 -7.68 0.38 -5.51
N HIS A 184 -7.24 0.60 -4.26
CA HIS A 184 -6.61 -0.42 -3.44
C HIS A 184 -7.52 -1.68 -3.35
N PRO A 185 -6.97 -2.89 -3.54
CA PRO A 185 -7.72 -4.13 -3.47
C PRO A 185 -8.39 -4.35 -2.10
N VAL A 186 -9.20 -5.41 -2.02
CA VAL A 186 -9.93 -5.82 -0.81
C VAL A 186 -9.05 -6.51 0.24
N THR A 187 -7.73 -6.41 0.09
CA THR A 187 -6.74 -6.91 1.06
C THR A 187 -6.34 -5.79 2.03
N PRO A 188 -5.91 -6.11 3.26
CA PRO A 188 -5.35 -5.09 4.15
C PRO A 188 -4.18 -4.37 3.47
N LEU A 189 -4.13 -3.03 3.59
CA LEU A 189 -2.98 -2.25 3.19
C LEU A 189 -1.84 -2.50 4.18
N VAL A 190 -0.70 -2.99 3.71
CA VAL A 190 0.43 -3.40 4.56
C VAL A 190 1.53 -2.34 4.59
N SER A 191 1.85 -1.76 3.44
CA SER A 191 2.91 -0.75 3.34
C SER A 191 2.76 0.16 2.13
N LEU A 192 3.31 1.37 2.25
CA LEU A 192 3.43 2.35 1.18
C LEU A 192 4.83 2.95 1.20
N HIS A 193 5.44 3.10 0.02
CA HIS A 193 6.80 3.59 -0.14
C HIS A 193 6.86 5.03 -0.68
N GLN A 194 7.87 5.79 -0.26
CA GLN A 194 8.21 7.14 -0.79
C GLN A 194 7.06 8.16 -0.79
N LEU A 195 6.13 8.09 0.17
CA LEU A 195 5.00 9.03 0.21
C LEU A 195 5.44 10.49 0.38
N ASP A 196 6.60 10.74 0.97
CA ASP A 196 7.23 12.05 1.13
C ASP A 196 7.72 12.68 -0.18
N GLN A 197 7.97 11.85 -1.19
CA GLN A 197 8.42 12.28 -2.52
C GLN A 197 7.28 12.40 -3.54
N ARG A 198 6.02 12.22 -3.10
CA ARG A 198 4.82 12.30 -3.95
C ARG A 198 3.97 13.51 -3.59
N ASP A 199 3.00 13.82 -4.45
CA ASP A 199 2.02 14.85 -4.15
C ASP A 199 1.24 14.44 -2.88
N PRO A 200 0.89 15.38 -1.98
CA PRO A 200 0.10 15.07 -0.79
C PRO A 200 -1.21 14.35 -1.15
N ILE A 201 -1.50 13.26 -0.43
CA ILE A 201 -2.66 12.40 -0.71
C ILE A 201 -4.01 13.10 -0.47
N PHE A 202 -4.02 14.12 0.40
CA PHE A 202 -5.18 14.97 0.67
C PHE A 202 -4.96 16.40 0.15
N PRO A 203 -6.01 17.05 -0.40
CA PRO A 203 -5.89 18.42 -0.89
C PRO A 203 -5.64 19.40 0.25
N ASN A 204 -4.90 20.48 -0.03
CA ASN A 204 -4.61 21.57 0.92
C ASN A 204 -3.91 21.12 2.21
N MET A 205 -3.22 19.97 2.19
CA MET A 205 -2.41 19.46 3.29
C MET A 205 -0.95 19.28 2.86
N THR A 206 -0.02 19.40 3.80
CA THR A 206 1.36 18.92 3.60
C THR A 206 1.38 17.40 3.69
N THR A 207 2.41 16.74 3.14
CA THR A 207 2.52 15.27 3.20
C THR A 207 2.41 14.74 4.63
N LYS A 208 3.14 15.35 5.59
CA LYS A 208 3.06 14.96 7.00
C LYS A 208 1.64 15.04 7.56
N LYS A 209 0.95 16.17 7.35
CA LYS A 209 -0.44 16.35 7.81
C LYS A 209 -1.40 15.39 7.13
N ALA A 210 -1.19 15.12 5.85
CA ALA A 210 -1.99 14.16 5.09
C ALA A 210 -1.83 12.73 5.63
N LEU A 211 -0.62 12.34 6.04
CA LEU A 211 -0.38 11.07 6.70
C LEU A 211 -1.00 11.03 8.10
N GLU A 212 -0.82 12.07 8.91
CA GLU A 212 -1.46 12.17 10.23
C GLU A 212 -3.00 12.01 10.11
N HIS A 213 -3.60 12.68 9.12
CA HIS A 213 -5.03 12.59 8.82
C HIS A 213 -5.46 11.19 8.35
N LEU A 214 -4.68 10.52 7.48
CA LEU A 214 -4.93 9.14 7.09
C LEU A 214 -4.91 8.20 8.31
N PHE A 215 -3.97 8.42 9.23
CA PHE A 215 -3.81 7.60 10.43
C PHE A 215 -4.98 7.77 11.42
N GLU A 216 -5.74 8.87 11.38
CA GLU A 216 -7.01 8.95 12.11
C GLU A 216 -7.99 7.85 11.69
N ALA A 217 -8.05 7.53 10.38
CA ALA A 217 -8.86 6.44 9.85
C ALA A 217 -8.26 5.06 10.18
N VAL A 218 -6.94 4.91 10.02
CA VAL A 218 -6.21 3.67 10.33
C VAL A 218 -6.44 3.26 11.77
N ASN A 219 -6.38 4.21 12.72
CA ASN A 219 -6.56 3.93 14.14
C ASN A 219 -8.00 3.49 14.49
N LEU A 220 -8.99 3.72 13.62
CA LEU A 220 -10.37 3.29 13.83
C LEU A 220 -10.70 1.94 13.17
N ASP A 221 -10.28 1.74 11.92
CA ASP A 221 -10.56 0.52 11.14
C ASP A 221 -9.41 0.23 10.14
N SER A 222 -8.25 -0.13 10.68
CA SER A 222 -7.02 -0.40 9.93
C SER A 222 -7.23 -1.40 8.81
N GLN A 223 -8.00 -2.46 9.05
CA GLN A 223 -8.21 -3.55 8.08
C GLN A 223 -9.03 -3.11 6.86
N ARG A 224 -9.83 -2.04 6.97
CA ARG A 224 -10.65 -1.49 5.88
C ARG A 224 -9.97 -0.35 5.11
N ILE A 225 -8.86 0.21 5.63
CA ILE A 225 -8.23 1.38 5.04
C ILE A 225 -7.95 1.19 3.54
N LEU A 226 -8.34 2.18 2.75
CA LEU A 226 -8.25 2.24 1.29
C LEU A 226 -9.08 1.22 0.49
N GLN A 227 -9.62 0.15 1.11
CA GLN A 227 -10.33 -0.89 0.37
C GLN A 227 -11.46 -0.31 -0.49
N GLN A 228 -11.43 -0.67 -1.78
CA GLN A 228 -12.40 -0.18 -2.74
C GLN A 228 -13.73 -0.96 -2.70
N THR A 229 -14.82 -0.23 -2.43
CA THR A 229 -16.21 -0.72 -2.41
C THR A 229 -17.03 0.03 -3.45
N ILE A 230 -17.86 -0.67 -4.26
CA ILE A 230 -18.62 -0.07 -5.36
C ILE A 230 -20.12 -0.16 -5.09
N CYS A 231 -20.82 0.98 -5.18
CA CYS A 231 -22.27 1.09 -5.02
C CYS A 231 -22.90 1.61 -6.32
N TYR A 232 -24.09 1.12 -6.62
CA TYR A 232 -24.90 1.63 -7.73
C TYR A 232 -26.12 2.36 -7.17
N ASP A 233 -26.24 3.63 -7.51
CA ASP A 233 -27.46 4.38 -7.21
C ASP A 233 -28.51 4.11 -8.29
N LYS A 234 -29.71 3.73 -7.85
CA LYS A 234 -30.84 3.41 -8.73
C LYS A 234 -31.53 4.65 -9.28
N TRP A 235 -31.60 5.73 -8.50
CA TRP A 235 -32.45 6.87 -8.81
C TRP A 235 -31.84 7.82 -9.84
N PHE A 236 -30.53 8.05 -9.74
CA PHE A 236 -29.79 8.97 -10.60
C PHE A 236 -28.86 8.25 -11.58
N SER A 237 -28.87 6.92 -11.59
CA SER A 237 -27.99 6.09 -12.40
C SER A 237 -26.50 6.42 -12.21
N TRP A 238 -26.08 6.62 -10.95
CA TRP A 238 -24.69 6.89 -10.60
C TRP A 238 -23.94 5.63 -10.18
N THR A 239 -22.65 5.62 -10.43
CA THR A 239 -21.72 4.67 -9.83
C THR A 239 -20.89 5.37 -8.78
N ILE A 240 -20.82 4.80 -7.59
CA ILE A 240 -20.05 5.33 -6.46
C ILE A 240 -18.93 4.35 -6.13
N SER A 241 -17.69 4.83 -6.12
CA SER A 241 -16.52 4.08 -5.66
C SER A 241 -16.04 4.67 -4.35
N VAL A 242 -16.12 3.90 -3.26
CA VAL A 242 -15.68 4.27 -1.93
C VAL A 242 -14.33 3.60 -1.64
N SER A 243 -13.28 4.39 -1.47
CA SER A 243 -12.02 3.97 -0.85
C SER A 243 -12.06 4.42 0.61
N TRP A 244 -12.38 3.49 1.51
CA TRP A 244 -12.74 3.83 2.87
C TRP A 244 -11.55 4.47 3.62
N GLY A 245 -11.83 5.57 4.34
CA GLY A 245 -10.80 6.32 5.06
C GLY A 245 -9.93 7.21 4.17
N TYR A 246 -10.24 7.32 2.87
CA TYR A 246 -9.49 8.16 1.94
C TYR A 246 -10.39 9.03 1.04
N ALA A 247 -11.10 8.43 0.09
CA ALA A 247 -11.85 9.17 -0.90
C ALA A 247 -13.08 8.43 -1.43
N VAL A 248 -14.09 9.18 -1.85
CA VAL A 248 -15.27 8.69 -2.56
C VAL A 248 -15.35 9.35 -3.92
N GLN A 249 -15.57 8.56 -4.96
CA GLN A 249 -15.72 9.01 -6.34
C GLN A 249 -17.15 8.75 -6.80
N VAL A 250 -17.82 9.78 -7.31
CA VAL A 250 -19.18 9.68 -7.86
C VAL A 250 -19.14 9.93 -9.36
N PHE A 251 -19.42 8.88 -10.13
CA PHE A 251 -19.53 8.92 -11.59
C PHE A 251 -20.97 9.22 -12.00
N GLN A 252 -21.15 10.17 -12.91
CA GLN A 252 -22.46 10.65 -13.41
C GLN A 252 -23.11 9.69 -14.42
N LYS A 253 -22.77 8.42 -14.32
CA LYS A 253 -23.24 7.35 -15.19
C LYS A 253 -22.99 6.02 -14.50
N HIS A 254 -23.77 5.05 -14.92
CA HIS A 254 -23.52 3.65 -14.67
C HIS A 254 -22.27 3.19 -15.42
N LEU A 255 -21.29 2.70 -14.67
CA LEU A 255 -20.10 2.06 -15.19
C LEU A 255 -20.13 0.58 -14.87
N PHE A 256 -19.66 -0.26 -15.79
CA PHE A 256 -19.52 -1.69 -15.50
C PHE A 256 -18.52 -1.90 -14.38
N LEU A 257 -18.83 -2.84 -13.48
CA LEU A 257 -17.98 -3.09 -12.30
C LEU A 257 -16.51 -3.28 -12.68
N PRO A 258 -16.12 -4.10 -13.69
CA PRO A 258 -14.72 -4.25 -14.07
C PRO A 258 -14.01 -2.95 -14.44
N ASP A 259 -14.71 -2.00 -15.05
CA ASP A 259 -14.12 -0.72 -15.47
C ASP A 259 -13.83 0.19 -14.26
N VAL A 260 -14.70 0.16 -13.25
CA VAL A 260 -14.58 0.98 -12.04
C VAL A 260 -13.44 0.50 -11.13
N LEU A 261 -13.09 -0.79 -11.22
CA LEU A 261 -12.00 -1.38 -10.46
C LEU A 261 -10.62 -0.99 -11.01
N ASN A 262 -10.55 -0.47 -12.24
CA ASN A 262 -9.29 -0.07 -12.84
C ASN A 262 -8.72 1.18 -12.16
N VAL A 263 -7.39 1.24 -12.08
CA VAL A 263 -6.64 2.33 -11.45
C VAL A 263 -6.73 3.57 -12.32
N GLN A 264 -7.23 4.70 -11.79
CA GLN A 264 -7.17 5.95 -12.54
C GLN A 264 -5.72 6.41 -12.69
N GLU A 265 -5.31 6.72 -13.92
CA GLU A 265 -3.93 7.13 -14.20
C GLU A 265 -3.70 8.61 -13.82
N THR A 266 -3.77 8.92 -12.53
CA THR A 266 -3.52 10.26 -11.98
C THR A 266 -2.04 10.59 -11.84
N PHE A 267 -1.19 9.56 -11.86
CA PHE A 267 0.25 9.63 -11.70
C PHE A 267 0.96 9.68 -13.06
N ARG A 268 2.27 9.87 -13.02
CA ARG A 268 3.15 9.79 -14.19
C ARG A 268 4.06 8.57 -14.09
N PRO A 269 4.56 8.03 -15.22
CA PRO A 269 5.51 6.92 -15.21
C PRO A 269 6.78 7.24 -14.41
N TRP A 270 7.37 6.22 -13.76
CA TRP A 270 8.63 6.33 -13.00
C TRP A 270 9.80 6.86 -13.83
N LYS A 271 9.95 6.35 -15.05
CA LYS A 271 10.98 6.76 -16.02
C LYS A 271 10.31 7.28 -17.27
N ARG A 272 10.84 8.39 -17.83
CA ARG A 272 10.38 8.97 -19.10
C ARG A 272 11.19 8.41 -20.27
N GLY A 273 10.58 8.37 -21.46
CA GLY A 273 11.29 8.12 -22.73
C GLY A 273 11.52 6.66 -23.11
N ASN A 274 11.00 5.69 -22.36
CA ASN A 274 10.97 4.28 -22.76
C ASN A 274 9.62 3.97 -23.45
N VAL A 275 9.60 3.05 -24.43
CA VAL A 275 8.36 2.55 -25.06
C VAL A 275 7.45 1.87 -24.03
N LEU A 276 8.04 1.29 -22.99
CA LEU A 276 7.31 0.70 -21.86
C LEU A 276 6.98 1.70 -20.74
N ALA A 277 7.29 3.00 -20.92
CA ALA A 277 6.90 4.02 -19.97
C ALA A 277 5.36 4.15 -19.99
N GLY A 278 4.71 3.69 -18.93
CA GLY A 278 3.24 3.61 -18.85
C GLY A 278 2.67 2.21 -18.94
N VAL A 279 3.50 1.16 -18.96
CA VAL A 279 3.04 -0.23 -18.82
C VAL A 279 3.13 -0.64 -17.36
N TYR A 280 1.97 -0.94 -16.77
CA TYR A 280 1.82 -1.24 -15.35
C TYR A 280 1.52 -2.71 -15.10
N ALA A 281 1.72 -3.18 -13.87
CA ALA A 281 1.30 -4.50 -13.41
C ALA A 281 -0.20 -4.59 -13.05
N PHE A 282 -0.97 -3.55 -13.41
CA PHE A 282 -2.42 -3.44 -13.22
C PHE A 282 -3.07 -2.72 -14.40
N ASN A 283 -4.38 -2.83 -14.52
CA ASN A 283 -5.15 -2.12 -15.54
C ASN A 283 -5.40 -0.67 -15.14
N THR A 284 -5.24 0.25 -16.09
CA THR A 284 -5.52 1.67 -15.89
C THR A 284 -6.83 2.11 -16.54
N MET A 285 -7.42 3.16 -15.98
CA MET A 285 -8.50 3.94 -16.57
C MET A 285 -7.95 5.33 -16.91
N ASN A 286 -8.12 5.72 -18.17
CA ASN A 286 -7.76 7.06 -18.63
C ASN A 286 -8.63 8.13 -17.97
N ILE A 287 -7.99 9.25 -17.62
CA ILE A 287 -8.69 10.41 -17.09
C ILE A 287 -9.29 11.21 -18.26
N ASP A 288 -10.58 11.51 -18.19
CA ASP A 288 -11.24 12.34 -19.20
C ASP A 288 -10.55 13.71 -19.30
N PRO A 289 -10.14 14.17 -20.50
CA PRO A 289 -9.51 15.48 -20.66
C PRO A 289 -10.42 16.63 -20.22
N ASP A 290 -11.74 16.47 -20.35
CA ASP A 290 -12.73 17.42 -19.83
C ASP A 290 -12.91 17.21 -18.31
N PRO A 291 -12.49 18.16 -17.45
CA PRO A 291 -12.70 18.05 -16.01
C PRO A 291 -14.16 17.81 -15.64
N CYS A 292 -15.11 18.30 -16.45
CA CYS A 292 -16.52 18.24 -16.11
C CYS A 292 -17.13 16.85 -16.32
N ARG A 293 -16.47 15.98 -17.08
CA ARG A 293 -16.84 14.57 -17.29
C ARG A 293 -16.19 13.61 -16.29
N ARG A 294 -15.21 14.08 -15.52
CA ARG A 294 -14.55 13.30 -14.46
C ARG A 294 -15.52 13.03 -13.29
N PRO A 295 -15.31 11.95 -12.53
CA PRO A 295 -16.06 11.74 -11.30
C PRO A 295 -15.87 12.90 -10.34
N THR A 296 -16.93 13.22 -9.59
CA THR A 296 -16.82 14.16 -8.47
C THR A 296 -16.16 13.44 -7.30
N VAL A 297 -15.06 14.00 -6.80
CA VAL A 297 -14.26 13.40 -5.72
C VAL A 297 -14.57 14.06 -4.39
N PHE A 298 -14.72 13.26 -3.36
CA PHE A 298 -14.90 13.68 -1.97
C PHE A 298 -13.79 13.06 -1.13
N PHE A 299 -13.05 13.87 -0.37
CA PHE A 299 -11.97 13.38 0.49
C PHE A 299 -12.45 13.26 1.93
N LEU A 300 -11.86 12.33 2.67
CA LEU A 300 -12.11 12.16 4.09
C LEU A 300 -11.90 13.50 4.82
N ASP A 301 -12.90 13.91 5.60
CA ASP A 301 -12.87 15.15 6.37
C ASP A 301 -12.91 14.88 7.88
N THR A 302 -13.88 14.07 8.33
CA THR A 302 -14.04 13.76 9.76
C THR A 302 -14.55 12.34 9.98
N LEU A 303 -14.17 11.77 11.13
CA LEU A 303 -14.56 10.43 11.55
C LEU A 303 -15.20 10.48 12.93
N SER A 304 -16.12 9.55 13.17
CA SER A 304 -16.72 9.34 14.49
C SER A 304 -17.07 7.87 14.66
N SER A 305 -16.80 7.33 15.85
CA SER A 305 -17.19 5.97 16.23
C SER A 305 -18.21 6.03 17.37
N GLY A 306 -19.23 5.17 17.32
CA GLY A 306 -20.26 5.09 18.34
C GLY A 306 -20.86 3.69 18.44
N ARG A 307 -21.92 3.53 19.25
CA ARG A 307 -22.59 2.23 19.45
C ARG A 307 -23.11 1.60 18.15
N ASN A 308 -23.46 2.44 17.17
CA ASN A 308 -24.04 2.00 15.89
C ASN A 308 -22.98 1.81 14.79
N GLY A 309 -21.69 1.79 15.14
CA GLY A 309 -20.59 1.64 14.20
C GLY A 309 -19.82 2.94 13.95
N ILE A 310 -19.08 2.97 12.85
CA ILE A 310 -18.22 4.06 12.41
C ILE A 310 -18.96 4.88 11.36
N ARG A 311 -18.94 6.20 11.52
CA ARG A 311 -19.42 7.18 10.55
C ARG A 311 -18.23 8.00 10.07
N SER A 312 -18.01 7.98 8.76
CA SER A 312 -16.99 8.76 8.07
C SER A 312 -17.64 9.79 7.15
N ASN A 313 -17.21 11.04 7.23
CA ASN A 313 -17.71 12.14 6.42
C ASN A 313 -16.65 12.52 5.38
N TYR A 314 -17.07 12.67 4.13
CA TYR A 314 -16.22 13.05 3.02
C TYR A 314 -16.72 14.36 2.42
N LYS A 315 -15.84 15.36 2.32
CA LYS A 315 -16.15 16.67 1.75
C LYS A 315 -15.74 16.74 0.29
N LYS A 316 -16.58 17.38 -0.50
CA LYS A 316 -16.34 17.58 -1.92
C LYS A 316 -15.04 18.34 -2.17
N SER A 317 -14.20 17.81 -3.05
CA SER A 317 -13.05 18.53 -3.59
C SER A 317 -13.50 19.57 -4.61
N TYR A 318 -12.86 20.74 -4.61
CA TYR A 318 -13.16 21.78 -5.56
C TYR A 318 -12.79 21.35 -6.99
N GLN A 319 -13.73 21.52 -7.93
CA GLN A 319 -13.50 21.34 -9.36
C GLN A 319 -14.21 22.44 -10.13
N ASN A 320 -13.47 23.15 -10.99
CA ASN A 320 -13.99 24.28 -11.74
C ASN A 320 -14.78 23.78 -12.95
N CYS A 321 -16.11 23.67 -12.81
CA CYS A 321 -17.03 23.18 -13.83
C CYS A 321 -18.46 23.72 -13.64
N SER A 322 -19.02 24.29 -14.71
CA SER A 322 -20.39 24.83 -14.74
C SER A 322 -21.46 23.74 -14.99
N TYR A 323 -22.70 24.02 -14.56
CA TYR A 323 -23.68 23.05 -14.05
C TYR A 323 -24.62 22.36 -15.07
N ASP A 324 -25.16 21.21 -14.64
CA ASP A 324 -26.50 20.73 -14.99
C ASP A 324 -27.27 20.38 -13.69
N ASN A 325 -28.60 20.54 -13.69
CA ASN A 325 -29.44 20.55 -12.49
C ASN A 325 -29.55 19.19 -11.76
N PHE A 326 -29.16 18.10 -12.41
CA PHE A 326 -29.20 16.72 -11.91
C PHE A 326 -27.81 16.14 -11.62
N SER A 327 -26.78 16.99 -11.52
CA SER A 327 -25.41 16.55 -11.32
C SER A 327 -25.12 16.20 -9.84
N PRO A 328 -24.37 15.12 -9.53
CA PRO A 328 -23.84 14.86 -8.18
C PRO A 328 -22.92 15.98 -7.69
N LYS A 329 -22.58 16.94 -8.56
CA LYS A 329 -21.92 18.19 -8.21
C LYS A 329 -22.74 19.07 -7.25
N LYS A 330 -24.02 18.80 -6.98
CA LYS A 330 -24.79 19.44 -5.87
C LYS A 330 -24.47 18.87 -4.49
N LEU A 331 -23.95 17.65 -4.42
CA LEU A 331 -23.55 17.04 -3.16
C LEU A 331 -22.38 17.82 -2.57
N GLU A 332 -22.45 18.12 -1.29
CA GLU A 332 -21.35 18.75 -0.55
C GLU A 332 -20.65 17.74 0.35
N VAL A 333 -21.41 16.77 0.86
CA VAL A 333 -20.93 15.77 1.82
C VAL A 333 -21.45 14.38 1.47
N ILE A 334 -20.59 13.38 1.57
CA ILE A 334 -20.97 11.97 1.58
C ILE A 334 -20.70 11.43 2.97
N ARG A 335 -21.68 10.73 3.55
CA ARG A 335 -21.52 10.02 4.83
C ARG A 335 -21.50 8.53 4.57
N VAL A 336 -20.45 7.85 5.02
CA VAL A 336 -20.33 6.41 4.92
C VAL A 336 -20.40 5.80 6.30
N PHE A 337 -21.36 4.88 6.49
CA PHE A 337 -21.59 4.13 7.71
C PHE A 337 -21.05 2.70 7.54
N SER A 338 -20.27 2.23 8.49
CA SER A 338 -19.69 0.89 8.47
C SER A 338 -19.51 0.34 9.89
N HIS A 339 -19.49 -0.97 10.03
CA HIS A 339 -18.95 -1.59 11.25
C HIS A 339 -17.44 -1.84 11.08
N LYS A 340 -16.72 -1.83 12.21
CA LYS A 340 -15.29 -2.13 12.24
C LYS A 340 -15.04 -3.48 11.57
N LEU A 341 -14.11 -3.54 10.63
CA LEU A 341 -13.77 -4.76 9.94
C LEU A 341 -12.79 -5.60 10.78
N GLU A 342 -13.19 -6.83 11.08
CA GLU A 342 -12.32 -7.81 11.73
C GLU A 342 -12.28 -9.07 10.87
N LEU A 343 -11.28 -9.16 10.00
CA LEU A 343 -11.11 -10.27 9.07
C LEU A 343 -10.72 -11.55 9.81
N ASP A 344 -11.34 -12.67 9.52
CA ASP A 344 -10.83 -13.97 9.95
C ASP A 344 -9.77 -14.53 8.97
N ILE A 345 -9.18 -15.68 9.31
CA ILE A 345 -8.15 -16.33 8.47
C ILE A 345 -8.72 -16.69 7.09
N LYS A 346 -9.98 -17.13 7.01
CA LYS A 346 -10.62 -17.52 5.74
C LYS A 346 -10.84 -16.30 4.85
N GLN A 347 -11.30 -15.20 5.42
CA GLN A 347 -11.48 -13.93 4.71
C GLN A 347 -10.13 -13.34 4.25
N LEU A 348 -9.04 -13.57 4.98
CA LEU A 348 -7.70 -13.17 4.55
C LEU A 348 -7.14 -14.04 3.42
N GLN A 349 -7.50 -15.33 3.38
CA GLN A 349 -7.09 -16.28 2.33
C GLN A 349 -7.92 -16.14 1.05
N ALA A 350 -9.22 -15.88 1.19
CA ALA A 350 -10.17 -15.72 0.09
C ALA A 350 -10.99 -14.44 0.30
N PRO A 351 -10.39 -13.25 0.07
CA PRO A 351 -11.05 -11.98 0.34
C PRO A 351 -12.22 -11.75 -0.62
N ARG A 352 -13.34 -11.28 -0.06
CA ARG A 352 -14.54 -10.87 -0.80
C ARG A 352 -14.81 -9.40 -0.53
N ARG A 353 -15.05 -8.64 -1.60
CA ARG A 353 -15.46 -7.23 -1.49
C ARG A 353 -16.75 -7.13 -0.68
N HIS A 354 -16.79 -6.16 0.23
CA HIS A 354 -18.02 -5.80 0.94
C HIS A 354 -19.04 -5.18 -0.03
N CYS A 355 -20.31 -5.28 0.33
CA CYS A 355 -21.40 -4.66 -0.41
C CYS A 355 -21.67 -3.27 0.17
N CYS A 356 -22.32 -2.42 -0.62
CA CYS A 356 -22.79 -1.16 -0.12
C CYS A 356 -24.13 -0.74 -0.71
N ASP A 357 -24.87 -0.01 0.11
CA ASP A 357 -26.21 0.46 -0.19
C ASP A 357 -26.22 1.99 -0.14
N VAL A 358 -26.77 2.63 -1.17
CA VAL A 358 -27.10 4.06 -1.13
C VAL A 358 -28.40 4.21 -0.34
N LEU A 359 -28.33 4.89 0.80
CA LEU A 359 -29.46 5.04 1.70
C LEU A 359 -30.40 6.16 1.21
N PRO A 360 -31.71 6.09 1.54
CA PRO A 360 -32.65 7.17 1.23
C PRO A 360 -32.13 8.51 1.79
N SER A 361 -32.01 9.53 0.93
CA SER A 361 -31.40 10.81 1.30
C SER A 361 -32.17 11.50 2.43
N SER A 362 -31.45 11.92 3.47
CA SER A 362 -32.01 12.67 4.60
C SER A 362 -31.96 14.21 4.43
N ALA A 363 -31.33 14.74 3.37
CA ALA A 363 -31.37 16.16 2.97
C ALA A 363 -30.61 16.38 1.66
N GLY A 364 -31.09 17.31 0.81
CA GLY A 364 -30.72 17.42 -0.61
C GLY A 364 -29.24 17.64 -1.02
N LYS A 365 -28.32 17.92 -0.09
CA LYS A 365 -26.87 18.06 -0.38
C LYS A 365 -26.00 16.95 0.21
N VAL A 366 -26.62 15.97 0.87
CA VAL A 366 -25.92 14.88 1.57
C VAL A 366 -26.36 13.55 0.97
N MET A 367 -25.36 12.72 0.64
CA MET A 367 -25.57 11.32 0.30
C MET A 367 -25.11 10.45 1.46
N GLU A 368 -25.89 9.43 1.77
CA GLU A 368 -25.58 8.48 2.84
C GLU A 368 -25.41 7.08 2.23
N ILE A 369 -24.32 6.41 2.61
CA ILE A 369 -23.93 5.09 2.09
C ILE A 369 -23.68 4.18 3.29
N SER A 370 -24.16 2.95 3.24
CA SER A 370 -23.81 1.90 4.20
C SER A 370 -22.89 0.89 3.55
N ILE A 371 -21.79 0.53 4.21
CA ILE A 371 -20.92 -0.59 3.83
C ILE A 371 -21.16 -1.75 4.81
N ARG A 372 -21.40 -2.94 4.27
CA ARG A 372 -21.65 -4.16 5.03
C ARG A 372 -21.10 -5.39 4.32
N GLU A 373 -21.02 -6.50 5.03
CA GLU A 373 -20.74 -7.77 4.38
C GLU A 373 -21.87 -8.11 3.39
N CYS A 374 -21.49 -8.65 2.23
CA CYS A 374 -22.47 -9.15 1.26
C CYS A 374 -23.13 -10.41 1.82
N LYS A 375 -24.42 -10.61 1.52
CA LYS A 375 -25.05 -11.92 1.72
C LYS A 375 -24.39 -12.96 0.81
N GLU A 376 -24.54 -14.23 1.15
CA GLU A 376 -23.87 -15.34 0.47
C GLU A 376 -23.96 -15.26 -1.06
N GLU A 377 -25.16 -15.12 -1.61
CA GLU A 377 -25.43 -15.04 -3.06
C GLU A 377 -25.56 -13.60 -3.60
N GLU A 378 -25.22 -12.59 -2.79
CA GLU A 378 -25.38 -11.19 -3.21
C GLU A 378 -24.26 -10.72 -4.13
N PHE A 379 -24.65 -10.19 -5.29
CA PHE A 379 -23.76 -9.58 -6.27
C PHE A 379 -23.88 -8.06 -6.24
N ILE A 380 -22.73 -7.39 -6.32
CA ILE A 380 -22.65 -5.96 -6.63
C ILE A 380 -23.01 -5.82 -8.11
N HIS A 381 -24.23 -5.36 -8.39
CA HIS A 381 -24.75 -5.26 -9.75
C HIS A 381 -25.32 -3.88 -10.03
N MET A 382 -25.17 -3.49 -11.28
CA MET A 382 -25.82 -2.33 -11.87
C MET A 382 -27.31 -2.63 -12.06
N HIS A 383 -28.15 -1.65 -11.79
CA HIS A 383 -29.61 -1.81 -11.75
C HIS A 383 -30.31 -1.37 -13.03
#